data_AF-A0A3D2NDY3-F1
#
_entry.id   AF-A0A3D2NDY3-F1
#
_cell.length_a   1.000
_cell.length_b   1.000
_cell.length_c   1.000
_cell.angle_alpha   90.00
_cell.angle_beta   90.00
_cell.angle_gamma   90.00
#
_symmetry.space_group_name_H-M   'P 1'
#
loop_
_entity.id
_entity.type
_entity.pdbx_description
1 polymer ?
#
loop_
_entity_poly.entity_id
_entity_poly.type
_entity_poly.pdbx_seq_one_letter_code
_entity_poly.pdbx_strand_id
1 'polypeptide(L)'
;HVDHGSDFTSHHLERTAIELRIRIIHSTVARPQGRGKIERFFRTINTELLSTLPGHLRPGDRNPHPALDLAALDQAIGGFIGMYNARPHRELGVSPRDAWVANGWLPRMPDSLEQLDGLLLTVPKNRVVQRDGIHFQGQRYLAPTLAPFVGHTITIRYDPRDISEIRVYDRDTFVCIAVDEAHPNLRLS
;
A
#
# COMPACT_ATOMS: atom_id res chain seq x y z
N HIS A 1 16.42 2.44 2.17
CA HIS A 1 16.72 3.82 2.61
C HIS A 1 15.42 4.59 2.64
N VAL A 2 15.16 5.34 3.71
CA VAL A 2 13.89 6.06 3.90
C VAL A 2 14.19 7.50 4.35
N ASP A 3 13.35 8.46 3.99
CA ASP A 3 13.45 9.83 4.50
C ASP A 3 13.09 9.87 6.01
N HIS A 4 13.41 10.98 6.67
CA HIS A 4 13.02 11.31 8.04
C HIS A 4 11.66 12.02 8.12
N GLY A 5 10.84 11.96 7.06
CA GLY A 5 9.47 12.44 7.11
C GLY A 5 8.67 11.70 8.18
N SER A 6 7.74 12.37 8.86
CA SER A 6 6.98 11.80 9.99
C SER A 6 6.23 10.51 9.65
N ASP A 7 5.78 10.37 8.40
CA ASP A 7 5.09 9.16 7.92
C ASP A 7 6.02 7.94 7.88
N PHE A 8 7.32 8.20 7.73
CA PHE A 8 8.40 7.22 7.63
C PHE A 8 9.07 6.89 8.97
N THR A 9 8.67 7.56 10.05
CA THR A 9 9.12 7.27 11.43
C THR A 9 8.01 6.67 12.29
N SER A 10 6.94 6.16 11.67
CA SER A 10 5.81 5.60 12.42
C SER A 10 6.17 4.27 13.09
N HIS A 11 5.65 4.05 14.31
CA HIS A 11 5.81 2.77 15.03
C HIS A 11 5.30 1.56 14.24
N HIS A 12 4.33 1.76 13.34
CA HIS A 12 3.83 0.71 12.47
C HIS A 12 4.87 0.26 11.46
N LEU A 13 5.52 1.22 10.76
CA LEU A 13 6.58 0.91 9.80
C LEU A 13 7.76 0.20 10.46
N GLU A 14 8.13 0.64 11.68
CA GLU A 14 9.18 0.00 12.47
C GLU A 14 8.84 -1.45 12.81
N ARG A 15 7.62 -1.72 13.33
CA ARG A 15 7.17 -3.08 13.66
C ARG A 15 7.12 -3.99 12.43
N THR A 16 6.52 -3.52 11.34
CA THR A 16 6.46 -4.27 10.07
C THR A 16 7.86 -4.57 9.53
N ALA A 17 8.78 -3.62 9.62
CA ALA A 17 10.16 -3.83 9.19
C ALA A 17 10.91 -4.85 10.06
N ILE A 18 10.73 -4.82 11.39
CA ILE A 18 11.31 -5.82 12.30
C ILE A 18 10.79 -7.22 11.97
N GLU A 19 9.47 -7.37 11.83
CA GLU A 19 8.83 -8.66 11.54
C GLU A 19 9.27 -9.22 10.17
N LEU A 20 9.44 -8.38 9.15
CA LEU A 20 10.02 -8.76 7.85
C LEU A 20 11.56 -8.87 7.85
N ARG A 21 12.21 -8.58 8.99
CA ARG A 21 13.68 -8.48 9.12
C ARG A 21 14.31 -7.54 8.08
N ILE A 22 13.59 -6.47 7.75
CA ILE A 22 14.02 -5.37 6.91
C ILE A 22 14.72 -4.34 7.80
N ARG A 23 15.97 -4.01 7.45
CA ARG A 23 16.67 -2.91 8.10
C ARG A 23 16.27 -1.58 7.46
N ILE A 24 15.52 -0.76 8.18
CA ILE A 24 15.28 0.63 7.79
C ILE A 24 16.59 1.41 8.00
N ILE A 25 17.06 2.06 6.94
CA ILE A 25 18.21 2.96 6.99
C ILE A 25 17.69 4.36 6.66
N HIS A 26 17.57 5.22 7.66
CA HIS A 26 17.19 6.60 7.42
C HIS A 26 18.37 7.36 6.78
N SER A 27 18.08 8.15 5.75
CA SER A 27 19.10 9.01 5.12
C SER A 27 19.53 10.09 6.12
N THR A 28 20.83 10.28 6.34
CA THR A 28 21.33 11.32 7.26
C THR A 28 20.81 12.70 6.86
N VAL A 29 20.41 13.51 7.83
CA VAL A 29 19.96 14.90 7.61
C VAL A 29 21.05 15.65 6.82
N ALA A 30 20.63 16.38 5.78
CA ALA A 30 21.50 17.14 4.86
C ALA A 30 22.52 16.31 4.04
N ARG A 31 22.39 14.98 3.94
CA ARG A 31 23.16 14.15 3.00
C ARG A 31 22.25 13.59 1.90
N PRO A 32 22.19 14.23 0.71
CA PRO A 32 21.29 13.82 -0.37
C PRO A 32 21.74 12.53 -1.10
N GLN A 33 22.93 12.00 -0.76
CA GLN A 33 23.49 10.80 -1.36
C GLN A 33 22.58 9.60 -1.10
N GLY A 34 21.89 9.14 -2.16
CA GLY A 34 20.88 8.08 -2.12
C GLY A 34 19.53 8.46 -2.71
N ARG A 35 19.23 9.78 -2.86
CA ARG A 35 17.93 10.27 -3.35
C ARG A 35 17.86 10.49 -4.87
N GLY A 36 19.01 10.69 -5.51
CA GLY A 36 19.07 11.07 -6.94
C GLY A 36 18.41 10.09 -7.91
N LYS A 37 18.33 8.78 -7.58
CA LYS A 37 17.63 7.80 -8.42
C LYS A 37 16.11 8.02 -8.39
N ILE A 38 15.54 8.22 -7.21
CA ILE A 38 14.10 8.46 -7.02
C ILE A 38 13.73 9.84 -7.58
N GLU A 39 14.54 10.86 -7.35
CA GLU A 39 14.33 12.19 -7.91
C GLU A 39 14.38 12.18 -9.45
N ARG A 40 15.32 11.44 -10.06
CA ARG A 40 15.39 11.25 -11.51
C ARG A 40 14.15 10.52 -12.03
N PHE A 41 13.69 9.49 -11.32
CA PHE A 41 12.48 8.76 -11.69
C PHE A 41 11.23 9.65 -11.61
N PHE A 42 11.03 10.40 -10.53
CA PHE A 42 9.90 11.35 -10.43
C PHE A 42 9.96 12.44 -11.49
N ARG A 43 11.16 12.94 -11.81
CA ARG A 43 11.33 13.83 -12.96
C ARG A 43 10.86 13.19 -14.25
N THR A 44 11.23 11.93 -14.48
CA THR A 44 10.81 11.16 -15.65
C THR A 44 9.29 11.02 -15.71
N ILE A 45 8.63 10.67 -14.60
CA ILE A 45 7.16 10.63 -14.53
C ILE A 45 6.55 11.99 -14.86
N ASN A 46 7.06 13.06 -14.26
CA ASN A 46 6.54 14.41 -14.49
C ASN A 46 6.68 14.84 -15.95
N THR A 47 7.80 14.52 -16.59
CA THR A 47 8.10 14.98 -17.95
C THR A 47 7.54 14.07 -19.04
N GLU A 48 7.50 12.75 -18.83
CA GLU A 48 7.13 11.77 -19.86
C GLU A 48 5.69 11.24 -19.71
N LEU A 49 5.09 11.32 -18.51
CA LEU A 49 3.71 10.87 -18.27
C LEU A 49 2.79 12.04 -17.90
N LEU A 50 3.02 12.70 -16.77
CA LEU A 50 2.03 13.65 -16.23
C LEU A 50 1.83 14.87 -17.13
N SER A 51 2.83 15.24 -17.90
CA SER A 51 2.76 16.31 -18.91
C SER A 51 1.84 15.96 -20.09
N THR A 52 1.58 14.67 -20.33
CA THR A 52 0.79 14.18 -21.48
C THR A 52 -0.65 13.82 -21.08
N LEU A 53 -0.96 13.76 -19.79
CA LEU A 53 -2.29 13.40 -19.30
C LEU A 53 -3.30 14.56 -19.46
N PRO A 54 -4.59 14.24 -19.67
CA PRO A 54 -5.62 15.26 -19.77
C PRO A 54 -5.74 16.04 -18.45
N GLY A 55 -5.95 17.35 -18.55
CA GLY A 55 -6.01 18.22 -17.38
C GLY A 55 -4.64 18.59 -16.79
N HIS A 56 -3.53 18.30 -17.47
CA HIS A 56 -2.21 18.81 -17.08
C HIS A 56 -2.19 20.35 -17.06
N LEU A 57 -1.75 20.92 -15.95
CA LEU A 57 -1.74 22.36 -15.73
C LEU A 57 -0.41 22.98 -16.09
N ARG A 58 -0.46 24.08 -16.84
CA ARG A 58 0.69 24.91 -17.18
C ARG A 58 0.71 26.17 -16.29
N PRO A 59 1.88 26.78 -16.07
CA PRO A 59 1.95 28.05 -15.38
C PRO A 59 1.03 29.09 -16.05
N GLY A 60 0.05 29.58 -15.31
CA GLY A 60 -0.94 30.56 -15.80
C GLY A 60 -2.37 30.02 -15.96
N ASP A 61 -2.59 28.71 -15.81
CA ASP A 61 -3.95 28.14 -15.82
C ASP A 61 -4.70 28.53 -14.54
N ARG A 62 -5.78 29.32 -14.69
CA ARG A 62 -6.52 29.89 -13.55
C ARG A 62 -7.77 29.11 -13.14
N ASN A 63 -8.35 28.32 -14.05
CA ASN A 63 -9.59 27.56 -13.83
C ASN A 63 -9.47 26.15 -14.42
N PRO A 64 -8.79 25.22 -13.74
CA PRO A 64 -8.65 23.86 -14.22
C PRO A 64 -9.96 23.09 -14.15
N HIS A 65 -10.30 22.37 -15.23
CA HIS A 65 -11.42 21.43 -15.23
C HIS A 65 -10.89 20.01 -14.98
N PRO A 66 -11.44 19.27 -14.00
CA PRO A 66 -11.08 17.88 -13.78
C PRO A 66 -11.36 17.06 -15.04
N ALA A 67 -10.31 16.47 -15.62
CA ALA A 67 -10.40 15.69 -16.85
C ALA A 67 -9.96 14.22 -16.66
N LEU A 68 -9.53 13.87 -15.45
CA LEU A 68 -9.03 12.55 -15.09
C LEU A 68 -9.51 12.21 -13.67
N ASP A 69 -10.09 11.03 -13.50
CA ASP A 69 -10.42 10.49 -12.18
C ASP A 69 -9.23 9.71 -11.59
N LEU A 70 -9.36 9.29 -10.33
CA LEU A 70 -8.28 8.56 -9.65
C LEU A 70 -8.00 7.19 -10.27
N ALA A 71 -9.02 6.50 -10.78
CA ALA A 71 -8.86 5.18 -11.38
C ALA A 71 -8.09 5.27 -12.71
N ALA A 72 -8.42 6.26 -13.53
CA ALA A 72 -7.73 6.52 -14.79
C ALA A 72 -6.29 6.99 -14.55
N LEU A 73 -6.03 7.78 -13.50
CA LEU A 73 -4.68 8.15 -13.10
C LEU A 73 -3.86 6.93 -12.66
N ASP A 74 -4.45 6.05 -11.84
CA ASP A 74 -3.81 4.81 -11.39
C ASP A 74 -3.42 3.91 -12.58
N GLN A 75 -4.36 3.71 -13.51
CA GLN A 75 -4.11 2.96 -14.75
C GLN A 75 -2.98 3.59 -15.59
N ALA A 76 -2.98 4.91 -15.75
CA ALA A 76 -1.95 5.62 -16.51
C ALA A 76 -0.55 5.46 -15.88
N ILE A 77 -0.46 5.59 -14.55
CA ILE A 77 0.79 5.38 -13.81
C ILE A 77 1.24 3.93 -13.92
N GLY A 78 0.34 2.96 -13.72
CA GLY A 78 0.65 1.54 -13.83
C GLY A 78 1.18 1.16 -15.22
N GLY A 79 0.51 1.63 -16.28
CA GLY A 79 0.94 1.43 -17.66
C GLY A 79 2.32 2.04 -17.93
N PHE A 80 2.56 3.27 -17.47
CA PHE A 80 3.86 3.93 -17.59
C PHE A 80 4.98 3.17 -16.89
N ILE A 81 4.75 2.71 -15.65
CA ILE A 81 5.73 1.92 -14.88
C ILE A 81 6.08 0.63 -15.63
N GLY A 82 5.09 -0.06 -16.21
CA GLY A 82 5.31 -1.25 -17.03
C GLY A 82 6.22 -0.96 -18.23
N MET A 83 5.90 0.09 -18.99
CA MET A 83 6.69 0.50 -20.17
C MET A 83 8.11 0.95 -19.78
N TYR A 84 8.23 1.78 -18.75
CA TYR A 84 9.52 2.30 -18.27
C TYR A 84 10.47 1.18 -17.82
N ASN A 85 9.95 0.13 -17.18
CA ASN A 85 10.79 -0.99 -16.72
C ASN A 85 11.10 -2.00 -17.84
N ALA A 86 10.36 -1.98 -18.95
CA ALA A 86 10.61 -2.85 -20.10
C ALA A 86 11.56 -2.23 -21.15
N ARG A 87 11.72 -0.89 -21.19
CA ARG A 87 12.63 -0.24 -22.15
C ARG A 87 14.12 -0.42 -21.75
N PRO A 88 15.04 -0.57 -22.71
CA PRO A 88 16.48 -0.58 -22.43
C PRO A 88 16.92 0.69 -21.69
N HIS A 89 17.61 0.54 -20.57
CA HIS A 89 18.13 1.66 -19.81
C HIS A 89 19.56 1.97 -20.25
N ARG A 90 19.84 3.24 -20.60
CA ARG A 90 21.11 3.68 -21.18
C ARG A 90 22.35 3.26 -20.36
N GLU A 91 22.27 3.32 -19.03
CA GLU A 91 23.39 2.94 -18.15
C GLU A 91 23.48 1.41 -17.94
N LEU A 92 22.38 0.66 -18.09
CA LEU A 92 22.37 -0.79 -17.86
C LEU A 92 22.61 -1.60 -19.14
N GLY A 93 22.31 -1.03 -20.31
CA GLY A 93 22.33 -1.73 -21.61
C GLY A 93 21.16 -2.70 -21.81
N VAL A 94 20.48 -3.09 -20.74
CA VAL A 94 19.28 -3.94 -20.72
C VAL A 94 18.11 -3.22 -20.05
N SER A 95 16.91 -3.81 -20.07
CA SER A 95 15.77 -3.23 -19.35
C SER A 95 15.95 -3.34 -17.83
N PRO A 96 15.42 -2.39 -17.04
CA PRO A 96 15.41 -2.50 -15.57
C PRO A 96 14.77 -3.82 -15.08
N ARG A 97 13.71 -4.28 -15.75
CA ARG A 97 13.07 -5.56 -15.46
C ARG A 97 14.01 -6.73 -15.66
N ASP A 98 14.72 -6.80 -16.78
CA ASP A 98 15.63 -7.90 -17.07
C ASP A 98 16.83 -7.88 -16.11
N ALA A 99 17.39 -6.70 -15.84
CA ALA A 99 18.47 -6.54 -14.86
C ALA A 99 18.03 -7.00 -13.45
N TRP A 100 16.78 -6.72 -13.08
CA TRP A 100 16.21 -7.14 -11.80
C TRP A 100 16.02 -8.65 -11.69
N VAL A 101 15.49 -9.28 -12.74
CA VAL A 101 15.25 -10.73 -12.80
C VAL A 101 16.56 -11.53 -12.93
N ALA A 102 17.52 -11.01 -13.69
CA ALA A 102 18.68 -11.75 -14.21
C ALA A 102 19.38 -12.65 -13.17
N ASN A 103 19.97 -12.05 -12.13
CA ASN A 103 20.79 -12.81 -11.17
C ASN A 103 19.96 -13.60 -10.14
N GLY A 104 18.68 -13.86 -10.41
CA GLY A 104 17.85 -14.72 -9.56
C GLY A 104 17.64 -14.17 -8.16
N TRP A 105 17.48 -12.84 -8.03
CA TRP A 105 17.15 -12.26 -6.74
C TRP A 105 15.75 -12.71 -6.32
N LEU A 106 15.71 -13.62 -5.34
CA LEU A 106 14.47 -13.97 -4.66
C LEU A 106 14.32 -13.04 -3.46
N PRO A 107 13.30 -12.14 -3.44
CA PRO A 107 12.96 -11.42 -2.23
C PRO A 107 12.69 -12.43 -1.11
N ARG A 108 13.05 -12.06 0.12
CA ARG A 108 12.49 -12.76 1.27
C ARG A 108 10.99 -12.49 1.28
N MET A 109 10.23 -13.52 0.95
CA MET A 109 8.79 -13.50 1.10
C MET A 109 8.43 -13.90 2.54
N PRO A 110 7.33 -13.38 3.11
CA PRO A 110 6.76 -13.97 4.31
C PRO A 110 6.36 -15.42 4.06
N ASP A 111 6.33 -16.23 5.12
CA ASP A 111 6.12 -17.68 5.01
C ASP A 111 4.67 -18.03 4.60
N SER A 112 3.73 -17.10 4.79
CA SER A 112 2.35 -17.21 4.31
C SER A 112 1.75 -15.85 3.93
N LEU A 113 0.67 -15.87 3.16
CA LEU A 113 -0.13 -14.67 2.89
C LEU A 113 -0.68 -14.07 4.19
N GLU A 114 -1.04 -14.90 5.18
CA GLU A 114 -1.54 -14.41 6.47
C GLU A 114 -0.51 -13.57 7.22
N GLN A 115 0.77 -13.94 7.15
CA GLN A 115 1.87 -13.12 7.66
C GLN A 115 1.99 -11.82 6.87
N LEU A 116 1.95 -11.87 5.54
CA LEU A 116 2.03 -10.68 4.68
C LEU A 116 0.93 -9.66 5.02
N ASP A 117 -0.28 -10.14 5.19
CA ASP A 117 -1.41 -9.28 5.51
C ASP A 117 -1.36 -8.78 6.96
N GLY A 118 -0.88 -9.59 7.90
CA GLY A 118 -0.60 -9.15 9.27
C GLY A 118 0.36 -7.94 9.32
N LEU A 119 1.25 -7.85 8.32
CA LEU A 119 2.25 -6.80 8.12
C LEU A 119 1.74 -5.58 7.34
N LEU A 120 0.78 -5.79 6.43
CA LEU A 120 0.28 -4.77 5.49
C LEU A 120 -1.03 -4.10 5.95
N LEU A 121 -1.80 -4.75 6.83
CA LEU A 121 -3.05 -4.18 7.33
C LEU A 121 -2.77 -3.07 8.35
N THR A 122 -3.33 -1.90 8.08
CA THR A 122 -2.99 -0.66 8.77
C THR A 122 -3.76 -0.50 10.09
N VAL A 123 -3.14 0.23 11.02
CA VAL A 123 -3.62 0.78 12.30
C VAL A 123 -4.58 -0.12 13.10
N PRO A 124 -4.12 -0.81 14.16
CA PRO A 124 -5.02 -1.53 15.05
C PRO A 124 -6.10 -0.58 15.61
N LYS A 125 -7.37 -0.96 15.46
CA LYS A 125 -8.50 -0.24 16.04
C LYS A 125 -9.27 -1.15 16.97
N ASN A 126 -9.56 -0.67 18.17
CA ASN A 126 -10.40 -1.41 19.11
C ASN A 126 -11.86 -1.22 18.73
N ARG A 127 -12.61 -2.31 18.60
CA ARG A 127 -14.05 -2.33 18.34
C ARG A 127 -14.74 -3.33 19.24
N VAL A 128 -15.96 -3.01 19.65
CA VAL A 128 -16.81 -3.93 20.39
C VAL A 128 -17.58 -4.80 19.41
N VAL A 129 -17.55 -6.11 19.60
CA VAL A 129 -18.38 -7.03 18.82
C VAL A 129 -19.83 -6.88 19.27
N GLN A 130 -20.71 -6.53 18.36
CA GLN A 130 -22.14 -6.44 18.59
C GLN A 130 -22.83 -7.74 18.15
N ARG A 131 -24.10 -7.91 18.49
CA ARG A 131 -24.88 -9.10 18.12
C ARG A 131 -25.00 -9.29 16.61
N ASP A 132 -24.96 -8.19 15.87
CA ASP A 132 -25.08 -8.11 14.41
C ASP A 132 -23.73 -7.85 13.71
N GLY A 133 -22.61 -8.02 14.43
CA GLY A 133 -21.26 -7.95 13.88
C GLY A 133 -20.41 -6.81 14.44
N ILE A 134 -19.39 -6.40 13.69
CA ILE A 134 -18.52 -5.28 14.03
C ILE A 134 -18.89 -4.09 13.14
N HIS A 135 -19.07 -2.93 13.75
CA HIS A 135 -19.33 -1.68 13.02
C HIS A 135 -18.06 -0.86 12.85
N PHE A 136 -17.71 -0.53 11.61
CA PHE A 136 -16.53 0.27 11.30
C PHE A 136 -16.65 1.02 9.97
N GLN A 137 -16.33 2.32 9.96
CA GLN A 137 -16.44 3.21 8.78
C GLN A 137 -17.82 3.18 8.09
N GLY A 138 -18.89 3.06 8.86
CA GLY A 138 -20.25 2.99 8.31
C GLY A 138 -20.63 1.63 7.70
N GLN A 139 -19.72 0.65 7.72
CA GLN A 139 -19.96 -0.72 7.27
C GLN A 139 -20.15 -1.68 8.45
N ARG A 140 -20.77 -2.82 8.19
CA ARG A 140 -21.07 -3.86 9.17
C ARG A 140 -20.43 -5.17 8.72
N TYR A 141 -19.50 -5.67 9.54
CA TYR A 141 -18.69 -6.85 9.20
C TYR A 141 -19.15 -8.06 10.00
N LEU A 142 -19.33 -9.17 9.30
CA LEU A 142 -19.86 -10.41 9.85
C LEU A 142 -18.87 -11.57 9.69
N ALA A 143 -18.82 -12.43 10.71
CA ALA A 143 -18.25 -13.76 10.65
C ALA A 143 -18.89 -14.63 11.75
N PRO A 144 -19.26 -15.90 11.48
CA PRO A 144 -19.85 -16.78 12.48
C PRO A 144 -18.98 -16.97 13.74
N THR A 145 -17.66 -16.92 13.57
CA THR A 145 -16.65 -17.00 14.63
C THR A 145 -16.70 -15.85 15.63
N LEU A 146 -17.43 -14.76 15.35
CA LEU A 146 -17.61 -13.63 16.27
C LEU A 146 -18.63 -13.88 17.38
N ALA A 147 -19.50 -14.88 17.24
CA ALA A 147 -20.59 -15.12 18.20
C ALA A 147 -20.11 -15.25 19.67
N PRO A 148 -18.99 -15.95 19.98
CA PRO A 148 -18.46 -16.03 21.35
C PRO A 148 -17.90 -14.70 21.88
N PHE A 149 -17.59 -13.76 20.99
CA PHE A 149 -16.93 -12.49 21.32
C PHE A 149 -17.93 -11.34 21.50
N VAL A 150 -19.24 -11.56 21.35
CA VAL A 150 -20.25 -10.50 21.55
C VAL A 150 -20.06 -9.80 22.91
N GLY A 151 -20.01 -8.47 22.90
CA GLY A 151 -19.73 -7.62 24.06
C GLY A 151 -18.24 -7.44 24.38
N HIS A 152 -17.33 -8.21 23.76
CA HIS A 152 -15.89 -8.07 23.96
C HIS A 152 -15.31 -6.99 23.05
N THR A 153 -14.25 -6.34 23.55
CA THR A 153 -13.43 -5.43 22.73
C THR A 153 -12.35 -6.24 22.03
N ILE A 154 -12.38 -6.23 20.70
CA ILE A 154 -11.40 -6.89 19.83
C ILE A 154 -10.60 -5.84 19.05
N THR A 155 -9.44 -6.23 18.54
CA THR A 155 -8.63 -5.41 17.64
C THR A 155 -8.94 -5.75 16.20
N ILE A 156 -9.25 -4.75 15.38
CA ILE A 156 -9.38 -4.92 13.94
C ILE A 156 -8.17 -4.35 13.20
N ARG A 157 -7.77 -5.00 12.11
CA ARG A 157 -6.80 -4.51 11.13
C ARG A 157 -7.42 -4.60 9.73
N TYR A 158 -7.18 -3.61 8.88
CA TYR A 158 -7.83 -3.49 7.56
C TYR A 158 -6.89 -2.77 6.57
N ASP A 159 -7.14 -2.94 5.27
CA ASP A 159 -6.50 -2.13 4.23
C ASP A 159 -7.39 -0.90 3.95
N PRO A 160 -6.93 0.34 4.16
CA PRO A 160 -7.71 1.53 3.82
C PRO A 160 -8.13 1.63 2.35
N ARG A 161 -7.45 0.90 1.46
CA ARG A 161 -7.80 0.82 0.02
C ARG A 161 -8.85 -0.24 -0.27
N ASP A 162 -9.07 -1.16 0.66
CA ASP A 162 -10.00 -2.28 0.53
C ASP A 162 -10.67 -2.54 1.89
N ILE A 163 -11.79 -1.85 2.09
CA ILE A 163 -12.60 -1.93 3.31
C ILE A 163 -13.71 -2.98 3.21
N SER A 164 -13.66 -3.90 2.24
CA SER A 164 -14.67 -4.96 2.12
C SER A 164 -14.50 -6.06 3.17
N GLU A 165 -13.32 -6.18 3.76
CA GLU A 165 -13.02 -7.12 4.84
C GLU A 165 -12.16 -6.48 5.94
N ILE A 166 -12.28 -7.05 7.14
CA ILE A 166 -11.42 -6.73 8.28
C ILE A 166 -10.89 -8.01 8.90
N ARG A 167 -9.71 -7.92 9.49
CA ARG A 167 -9.13 -8.99 10.30
C ARG A 167 -9.31 -8.72 11.76
N VAL A 168 -9.81 -9.71 12.48
CA VAL A 168 -10.16 -9.62 13.89
C VAL A 168 -9.14 -10.36 14.73
N TYR A 169 -8.66 -9.71 15.80
CA TYR A 169 -7.69 -10.23 16.74
C TYR A 169 -8.18 -10.06 18.19
N ASP A 170 -8.00 -11.09 19.02
CA ASP A 170 -8.08 -11.00 20.49
C ASP A 170 -6.67 -11.08 21.06
N ARG A 171 -6.22 -10.03 21.78
CA ARG A 171 -4.89 -9.98 22.41
C ARG A 171 -3.76 -10.47 21.47
N ASP A 172 -3.70 -9.89 20.27
CA ASP A 172 -2.77 -10.22 19.17
C ASP A 172 -2.91 -11.63 18.56
N THR A 173 -3.86 -12.44 19.02
CA THR A 173 -4.20 -13.73 18.41
C THR A 173 -5.24 -13.53 17.32
N PHE A 174 -4.95 -13.99 16.10
CA PHE A 174 -5.89 -13.94 14.99
C PHE A 174 -7.13 -14.79 15.29
N VAL A 175 -8.32 -14.23 15.07
CA VAL A 175 -9.61 -14.89 15.30
C VAL A 175 -10.24 -15.28 13.97
N CYS A 176 -10.46 -14.30 13.08
CA CYS A 176 -11.10 -14.52 11.79
C CYS A 176 -10.97 -13.32 10.85
N ILE A 177 -11.38 -13.53 9.59
CA ILE A 177 -11.74 -12.48 8.64
C ILE A 177 -13.24 -12.25 8.77
N ALA A 178 -13.65 -10.99 8.91
CA ALA A 178 -15.06 -10.59 8.87
C ALA A 178 -15.30 -9.70 7.64
N VAL A 179 -16.38 -9.97 6.92
CA VAL A 179 -16.67 -9.36 5.61
C VAL A 179 -17.88 -8.43 5.70
N ASP A 180 -17.86 -7.35 4.93
CA ASP A 180 -19.07 -6.57 4.67
C ASP A 180 -19.91 -7.27 3.60
N GLU A 181 -21.01 -7.89 4.03
CA GLU A 181 -21.94 -8.57 3.11
C GLU A 181 -22.64 -7.61 2.15
N ALA A 182 -22.74 -6.32 2.48
CA ALA A 182 -23.34 -5.32 1.60
C ALA A 182 -22.38 -4.88 0.46
N HIS A 183 -21.07 -5.04 0.67
CA HIS A 183 -20.02 -4.66 -0.27
C HIS A 183 -18.93 -5.75 -0.36
N PRO A 184 -19.28 -6.96 -0.85
CA PRO A 184 -18.34 -8.06 -0.91
C PRO A 184 -17.16 -7.74 -1.85
N ASN A 185 -15.97 -8.20 -1.46
CA ASN A 185 -14.73 -8.00 -2.20
C ASN A 185 -14.83 -8.59 -3.62
N LEU A 186 -14.63 -7.78 -4.67
CA LEU A 186 -14.68 -8.22 -6.08
C LEU A 186 -13.33 -8.75 -6.59
N ARG A 187 -12.39 -9.10 -5.71
CA ARG A 187 -11.13 -9.76 -6.12
C ARG A 187 -11.46 -11.12 -6.75
N LEU A 188 -11.52 -11.15 -8.08
CA LEU A 188 -11.44 -12.37 -8.87
C LEU A 188 -10.15 -13.09 -8.48
N SER A 189 -10.32 -14.33 -8.01
CA SER A 189 -9.29 -15.32 -7.73
C SER A 189 -8.28 -15.48 -8.86
#